data_AF-A0A419KIQ4-F1
#
_entry.id   AF-A0A419KIQ4-F1
#
_cell.length_a   1.000
_cell.length_b   1.000
_cell.length_c   1.000
_cell.angle_alpha   90.00
_cell.angle_beta   90.00
_cell.angle_gamma   90.00
#
_symmetry.space_group_name_H-M   'P 1'
#
loop_
_entity.id
_entity.type
_entity.pdbx_description
1 polymer ?
#
loop_
_entity_poly.entity_id
_entity_poly.type
_entity_poly.pdbx_seq_one_letter_code
_entity_poly.pdbx_strand_id
1 'polypeptide(L)'
;MKAKTRSIYRLDIRLIEGEGDFPCPGCGVIISPDDLSEETYRILEVKTRGEALETIVIQCNRCKSIIHLVGFEDLDTLCLE
;
A
#
# COMPACT_ATOMS: atom_id res chain seq x y z
N MET A 1 3.06 -10.72 -28.83
CA MET A 1 3.41 -10.07 -27.55
C MET A 1 2.58 -10.66 -26.43
N LYS A 2 3.17 -11.05 -25.29
CA LYS A 2 2.40 -11.47 -24.10
C LYS A 2 2.04 -10.20 -23.35
N ALA A 3 0.76 -9.82 -23.35
CA ALA A 3 0.26 -8.71 -22.57
C ALA A 3 0.53 -9.02 -21.08
N LYS A 4 1.44 -8.28 -20.44
CA LYS A 4 1.58 -8.29 -18.98
C LYS A 4 0.33 -7.62 -18.43
N THR A 5 -0.67 -8.42 -18.09
CA THR A 5 -1.85 -7.94 -17.37
C THR A 5 -1.39 -7.38 -16.03
N ARG A 6 -1.54 -6.06 -15.85
CA ARG A 6 -1.33 -5.42 -14.54
C ARG A 6 -2.35 -6.02 -13.58
N SER A 7 -1.87 -6.81 -12.63
CA SER A 7 -2.72 -7.37 -11.59
C SER A 7 -2.91 -6.31 -10.50
N ILE A 8 -4.17 -6.10 -10.12
CA ILE A 8 -4.58 -5.16 -9.08
C ILE A 8 -4.88 -5.98 -7.85
N TYR A 9 -4.22 -5.66 -6.74
CA TYR A 9 -4.34 -6.34 -5.47
C TYR A 9 -4.92 -5.37 -4.44
N ARG A 10 -5.79 -5.88 -3.56
CA ARG A 10 -6.21 -5.17 -2.35
C ARG A 10 -5.56 -5.83 -1.15
N LEU A 11 -4.96 -5.03 -0.27
CA LEU A 11 -4.28 -5.46 0.92
C LEU A 11 -4.79 -4.62 2.09
N ASP A 12 -5.29 -5.29 3.13
CA ASP A 12 -5.74 -4.63 4.35
C ASP A 12 -4.53 -4.55 5.31
N ILE A 13 -4.04 -3.34 5.59
CA ILE A 13 -2.82 -3.17 6.38
C ILE A 13 -2.98 -3.63 7.83
N ARG A 14 -4.21 -3.70 8.34
CA ARG A 14 -4.54 -4.22 9.67
C ARG A 14 -4.30 -5.71 9.82
N LEU A 15 -4.20 -6.43 8.70
CA LEU A 15 -3.89 -7.86 8.67
C LEU A 15 -2.39 -8.13 8.53
N ILE A 16 -1.58 -7.08 8.33
CA ILE A 16 -0.12 -7.20 8.26
C ILE A 16 0.40 -7.19 9.70
N GLU A 17 0.90 -8.34 10.16
CA GLU A 17 1.60 -8.43 11.44
C GLU A 17 3.07 -7.99 11.25
N GLY A 18 3.57 -7.05 12.08
CA GLY A 18 4.96 -6.59 12.04
C GLY A 18 5.11 -5.07 12.00
N GLU A 19 6.21 -4.58 11.43
CA GLU A 19 6.52 -3.14 11.28
C GLU A 19 5.83 -2.51 10.06
N GLY A 20 4.93 -3.26 9.43
CA GLY A 20 4.21 -2.86 8.21
C GLY A 20 4.91 -3.25 6.91
N ASP A 21 6.02 -3.99 6.97
CA ASP A 21 6.61 -4.62 5.79
C ASP A 21 5.73 -5.76 5.27
N PHE A 22 5.58 -5.86 3.95
CA PHE A 22 4.79 -6.90 3.33
C PHE A 22 5.36 -7.34 1.97
N PRO A 23 5.26 -8.63 1.62
CA PRO A 23 5.67 -9.10 0.31
C PRO A 23 4.67 -8.65 -0.76
N CYS A 24 5.17 -8.16 -1.89
CA CYS A 24 4.36 -7.84 -3.06
C CYS A 24 3.65 -9.11 -3.56
N PRO A 25 2.31 -9.13 -3.67
CA PRO A 25 1.57 -10.32 -4.09
C PRO A 25 1.83 -10.74 -5.54
N GLY A 26 2.41 -9.85 -6.35
CA GLY A 26 2.76 -10.16 -7.74
C GLY A 26 4.15 -10.76 -7.96
N CYS A 27 5.13 -10.51 -7.08
CA CYS A 27 6.50 -11.00 -7.27
C CYS A 27 7.28 -11.33 -6.00
N GLY A 28 6.70 -11.09 -4.82
CA GLY A 28 7.30 -11.39 -3.52
C GLY A 28 8.39 -10.42 -3.05
N VAL A 29 8.63 -9.30 -3.74
CA VAL A 29 9.56 -8.28 -3.21
C VAL A 29 9.00 -7.68 -1.93
N ILE A 30 9.81 -7.54 -0.90
CA ILE A 30 9.39 -6.91 0.35
C ILE A 30 9.20 -5.42 0.11
N ILE A 31 8.02 -4.92 0.47
CA ILE A 31 7.63 -3.51 0.41
C ILE A 31 7.56 -3.05 1.86
N SER A 32 8.42 -2.09 2.22
CA SER A 32 8.46 -1.51 3.55
C SER A 32 7.93 -0.08 3.49
N PRO A 33 7.05 0.33 4.43
CA PRO A 33 6.51 1.70 4.46
C PRO A 33 7.58 2.76 4.75
N ASP A 34 8.73 2.35 5.29
CA ASP A 34 9.90 3.19 5.52
C ASP A 34 10.72 3.45 4.23
N ASP A 35 10.49 2.69 3.16
CA ASP A 35 11.22 2.83 1.89
C ASP A 35 10.71 4.05 1.11
N LEU A 36 11.21 5.23 1.50
CA LEU A 36 10.90 6.52 0.88
C LEU A 36 11.70 6.81 -0.40
N SER A 37 12.64 5.93 -0.77
CA SER A 37 13.52 6.10 -1.93
C SER A 37 12.81 5.93 -3.28
N GLU A 38 11.53 5.53 -3.28
CA GLU A 38 10.73 5.20 -4.48
C GLU A 38 11.38 4.12 -5.39
N GLU A 39 12.37 3.37 -4.89
CA GLU A 39 13.07 2.35 -5.67
C GLU A 39 12.24 1.06 -5.77
N THR A 40 11.65 0.63 -4.64
CA THR A 40 10.92 -0.64 -4.56
C THR A 40 9.48 -0.51 -5.04
N TYR A 41 8.82 0.58 -4.66
CA TYR A 41 7.46 0.90 -5.05
C TYR A 41 7.33 2.41 -5.27
N ARG A 42 6.22 2.80 -5.89
CA ARG A 42 5.85 4.21 -6.07
C ARG A 42 4.41 4.42 -5.65
N ILE A 43 4.14 5.53 -4.98
CA ILE A 43 2.76 5.93 -4.64
C ILE A 43 2.10 6.49 -5.89
N LEU A 44 0.97 5.91 -6.29
CA LEU A 44 0.18 6.37 -7.42
C LEU A 44 -0.92 7.34 -6.97
N GLU A 45 -1.61 7.00 -5.89
CA GLU A 45 -2.74 7.77 -5.39
C GLU A 45 -2.86 7.61 -3.88
N VAL A 46 -3.21 8.69 -3.19
CA VAL A 46 -3.54 8.68 -1.76
C VAL A 46 -4.95 9.24 -1.64
N LYS A 47 -5.85 8.46 -1.06
CA LYS A 47 -7.21 8.86 -0.74
C LYS A 47 -7.32 9.13 0.75
N THR A 48 -7.82 10.32 1.07
CA THR A 48 -8.14 10.75 2.42
C THR A 48 -9.62 11.08 2.49
N ARG A 49 -10.24 10.80 3.63
CA ARG A 49 -11.62 11.15 3.93
C ARG A 49 -11.65 12.06 5.15
N GLY A 50 -11.77 13.36 4.91
CA GLY A 50 -11.62 14.37 5.96
C GLY A 50 -10.16 14.44 6.42
N GLU A 51 -9.94 14.21 7.71
CA GLU A 51 -8.61 14.20 8.34
C GLU A 51 -7.97 12.80 8.37
N ALA A 52 -8.74 11.74 8.05
CA ALA A 52 -8.27 10.37 8.06
C ALA A 52 -7.76 9.89 6.69
N LEU A 53 -6.70 9.09 6.70
CA LEU A 53 -6.27 8.30 5.53
C LEU A 53 -7.30 7.19 5.29
N GLU A 54 -7.80 7.07 4.06
CA GLU A 54 -8.79 6.05 3.70
C GLU A 54 -8.12 4.91 2.94
N THR A 55 -7.33 5.23 1.91
CA THR A 55 -6.72 4.21 1.04
C THR A 55 -5.48 4.77 0.37
N ILE A 56 -4.43 3.95 0.23
CA ILE A 56 -3.22 4.29 -0.52
C ILE A 56 -3.05 3.31 -1.67
N VAL A 57 -2.91 3.83 -2.89
CA VAL A 57 -2.63 3.03 -4.09
C VAL A 57 -1.15 3.15 -4.42
N ILE A 58 -0.44 2.04 -4.36
CA ILE A 58 0.97 1.95 -4.73
C ILE A 58 1.17 1.05 -5.95
N GLN A 59 2.25 1.27 -6.67
CA GLN A 59 2.73 0.40 -7.73
C GLN A 59 4.07 -0.20 -7.36
N CYS A 60 4.19 -1.52 -7.44
CA CYS A 60 5.48 -2.19 -7.32
C CYS A 60 6.36 -1.87 -8.54
N ASN A 61 7.58 -1.39 -8.34
CA ASN A 61 8.47 -1.06 -9.46
C ASN A 61 9.07 -2.29 -10.13
N ARG A 62 9.17 -3.42 -9.42
CA ARG A 62 9.67 -4.70 -9.93
C ARG A 62 8.72 -5.35 -10.93
N CYS A 63 7.47 -5.60 -10.53
CA CYS A 63 6.49 -6.32 -11.35
C CYS A 63 5.42 -5.43 -11.99
N LYS A 64 5.37 -4.15 -11.61
CA LYS A 64 4.37 -3.17 -12.07
C LYS A 64 2.93 -3.48 -11.64
N SER A 65 2.75 -4.38 -10.68
CA SER A 65 1.47 -4.65 -10.00
C SER A 65 1.01 -3.43 -9.22
N ILE A 66 -0.30 -3.25 -9.16
CA ILE A 66 -0.94 -2.17 -8.39
C ILE A 66 -1.47 -2.78 -7.09
N ILE A 67 -1.15 -2.16 -5.95
CA ILE A 67 -1.60 -2.60 -4.63
C ILE A 67 -2.38 -1.47 -3.98
N HIS A 68 -3.60 -1.76 -3.56
CA HIS A 68 -4.50 -0.87 -2.83
C HIS A 68 -4.42 -1.24 -1.35
N LEU A 69 -3.73 -0.39 -0.59
CA LEU A 69 -3.61 -0.47 0.86
C LEU A 69 -4.87 0.17 1.47
N VAL A 70 -5.60 -0.58 2.28
CA VAL A 70 -6.81 -0.13 2.99
C VAL A 70 -6.67 -0.44 4.48
N GLY A 71 -7.50 0.15 5.34
CA GLY A 71 -7.45 -0.08 6.79
C GLY A 71 -6.70 0.99 7.58
N PHE A 72 -6.64 2.22 7.05
CA PHE A 72 -6.07 3.39 7.72
C PHE A 72 -7.10 4.15 8.59
N GLU A 73 -8.36 3.71 8.57
CA GLU A 73 -9.53 4.42 9.11
C GLU A 73 -9.61 4.41 10.66
N ASP A 74 -8.75 3.67 11.36
CA ASP A 74 -8.81 3.46 12.82
C ASP A 74 -8.05 4.53 13.65
N LEU A 75 -7.43 5.54 13.02
CA LEU A 75 -6.61 6.57 13.70
C LEU A 75 -7.38 7.88 14.03
N ASP A 76 -8.70 7.80 14.27
CA ASP A 76 -9.55 8.99 14.54
C ASP A 76 -9.91 9.19 16.03
N THR A 77 -9.31 8.45 16.97
CA THR A 77 -9.77 8.44 18.37
C THR A 77 -8.83 9.11 19.38
N LEU A 78 -8.18 10.23 19.03
CA LEU A 78 -7.37 11.02 19.98
C LEU A 78 -7.60 12.55 19.90
N CYS A 79 -8.81 12.99 19.58
CA CYS A 79 -9.25 14.36 19.87
C CYS A 79 -10.18 14.40 21.10
N LEU A 80 -9.72 13.88 22.24
CA LEU A 80 -10.34 14.17 23.52
C LEU A 80 -9.31 14.06 24.67
N GLU A 81 -8.59 15.14 24.94
CA GLU A 81 -8.21 15.61 26.28
C GLU A 81 -7.66 17.04 26.24
#